data_AF-A0A2Z4LI42-F1
#
_entry.id   AF-A0A2Z4LI42-F1
#
_cell.length_a   1.000
_cell.length_b   1.000
_cell.length_c   1.000
_cell.angle_alpha   90.00
_cell.angle_beta   90.00
_cell.angle_gamma   90.00
#
_symmetry.space_group_name_H-M   'P 1'
#
loop_
_entity.id
_entity.type
_entity.pdbx_description
1 polymer ?
#
loop_
_entity_poly.entity_id
_entity_poly.type
_entity_poly.pdbx_seq_one_letter_code
_entity_poly.pdbx_strand_id
1 'polypeptide(L)'
;AHQNNLKQLCRICGVSFKTDCYKRTHPVHGPVDDETLLLLRKKEKTATSWPDLIAKVFKIDVRGDLDTIHPTRFCHNCWSIIHRKFSSTPCEVYFPRNSTMKWQPHSPNCNVCHATSRGVKRKNQPPNVQHGKRVKTIAECARINRGVKNQAQLNNKNLMKEIVNCKNIHLSTKLLAVDYPVDFINSISCQICEHILSDPVETTCRHLFCRACILKCIKVMGSYCPSCWYPCFPTDLVTPVKSFLNILDSLGIRCPVKECDEEILYGKYGQHLSSHKEMKDRASYSHINKGGRPRQHLLSLTRRAQKHRLRELKRQVKAFAEKEEGGDIKAVCMTLFLLALRAKNEHRQADELEAIMQGRGSGLHPAVCLAIRVNTFLSCSQYHKMYRTVKAVTGRQIFQPLHALRTAEKALLPGYHPFEWKPPLKNVSMNTEVGIIDGLSGLPLSVDDYPVDTIAKRFRYDAALVCALKDMEEEILEGMKAKNLDDYLNGPFTVVVKESCDGMGDVSEKHGSGPAVPEKAVRFSFTVMNIAIAHGNESKRIFEEVKPNS
;
A
#
# COMPACT_ATOMS: atom_id res chain seq x y z
N ALA A 1 24.48 -22.56 53.21
CA ALA A 1 24.88 -21.15 53.45
C ALA A 1 24.52 -20.28 52.25
N HIS A 2 25.28 -20.35 51.15
CA HIS A 2 25.14 -19.54 49.91
C HIS A 2 23.70 -19.13 49.53
N GLN A 3 22.81 -20.08 49.22
CA GLN A 3 21.40 -19.84 48.86
C GLN A 3 20.61 -18.97 49.86
N ASN A 4 20.86 -19.13 51.17
CA ASN A 4 20.16 -18.34 52.18
C ASN A 4 20.70 -16.90 52.25
N ASN A 5 21.94 -16.65 51.85
CA ASN A 5 22.46 -15.29 51.67
C ASN A 5 21.91 -14.67 50.37
N LEU A 6 21.76 -15.47 49.30
CA LEU A 6 21.20 -15.02 48.02
C LEU A 6 19.73 -14.62 48.13
N LYS A 7 18.91 -15.38 48.87
CA LYS A 7 17.52 -14.99 49.21
C LYS A 7 17.45 -13.77 50.18
N GLN A 8 18.57 -13.08 50.45
CA GLN A 8 18.68 -11.82 51.19
C GLN A 8 19.31 -10.67 50.38
N LEU A 9 19.58 -10.87 49.08
CA LEU A 9 20.20 -9.88 48.18
C LEU A 9 19.26 -9.52 47.02
N CYS A 10 19.37 -8.33 46.45
CA CYS A 10 18.60 -7.92 45.29
C CYS A 10 19.22 -8.43 43.98
N ARG A 11 18.44 -9.12 43.16
CA ARG A 11 18.89 -9.64 41.85
C ARG A 11 19.45 -8.58 40.89
N ILE A 12 18.87 -7.37 40.93
CA ILE A 12 19.13 -6.32 39.94
C ILE A 12 20.35 -5.47 40.33
N CYS A 13 20.47 -5.10 41.60
CA CYS A 13 21.52 -4.19 42.09
C CYS A 13 22.50 -4.80 43.11
N GLY A 14 22.34 -6.07 43.51
CA GLY A 14 23.23 -6.77 44.45
C GLY A 14 23.11 -6.35 45.92
N VAL A 15 22.41 -5.25 46.24
CA VAL A 15 22.25 -4.71 47.61
C VAL A 15 21.42 -5.66 48.48
N SER A 16 21.73 -5.76 49.78
CA SER A 16 20.99 -6.62 50.70
C SER A 16 19.62 -6.05 51.08
N PHE A 17 18.62 -6.94 51.23
CA PHE A 17 17.31 -6.55 51.77
C PHE A 17 17.35 -6.21 53.27
N LYS A 18 18.41 -6.61 53.99
CA LYS A 18 18.62 -6.20 55.39
C LYS A 18 18.97 -4.72 55.53
N THR A 19 19.52 -4.12 54.48
CA THR A 19 19.81 -2.68 54.37
C THR A 19 18.70 -1.88 53.70
N ASP A 20 17.57 -2.51 53.35
CA ASP A 20 16.49 -1.88 52.57
C ASP A 20 15.25 -1.63 53.45
N CYS A 21 15.05 -0.37 53.82
CA CYS A 21 14.15 0.04 54.91
C CYS A 21 12.67 -0.36 54.71
N TYR A 22 12.21 -0.47 53.45
CA TYR A 22 10.82 -0.82 53.14
C TYR A 22 10.51 -2.32 53.17
N LYS A 23 11.53 -3.20 53.16
CA LYS A 23 11.44 -4.69 53.15
C LYS A 23 10.60 -5.34 52.03
N ARG A 24 9.84 -4.56 51.23
CA ARG A 24 9.07 -5.01 50.08
C ARG A 24 9.99 -5.53 48.98
N THR A 25 9.79 -6.79 48.63
CA THR A 25 10.61 -7.54 47.69
C THR A 25 9.69 -8.10 46.61
N HIS A 26 9.76 -7.55 45.41
CA HIS A 26 8.84 -7.94 44.35
C HIS A 26 9.24 -9.29 43.79
N PRO A 27 8.26 -10.11 43.35
CA PRO A 27 8.59 -11.29 42.59
C PRO A 27 9.14 -10.79 41.26
N VAL A 28 10.39 -11.13 40.92
CA VAL A 28 11.01 -10.74 39.64
C VAL A 28 10.35 -11.50 38.46
N HIS A 29 9.17 -12.08 38.68
CA HIS A 29 8.47 -13.10 37.90
C HIS A 29 6.98 -13.10 38.26
N GLY A 30 6.21 -13.99 37.64
CA GLY A 30 4.76 -13.98 37.63
C GLY A 30 4.24 -13.19 36.43
N PRO A 31 2.93 -13.31 36.11
CA PRO A 31 2.25 -12.22 35.42
C PRO A 31 2.48 -10.91 36.20
N VAL A 32 2.44 -9.75 35.52
CA VAL A 32 2.53 -8.47 36.23
C VAL A 32 1.33 -8.29 37.14
N ASP A 33 1.53 -7.63 38.28
CA ASP A 33 0.45 -7.28 39.21
C ASP A 33 -0.57 -6.36 38.48
N ASP A 34 -1.87 -6.54 38.70
CA ASP A 34 -2.93 -5.96 37.83
C ASP A 34 -2.85 -4.43 37.66
N GLU A 35 -2.42 -3.72 38.71
CA GLU A 35 -2.16 -2.28 38.70
C GLU A 35 -1.14 -1.87 37.63
N THR A 36 -0.06 -2.65 37.46
CA THR A 36 0.93 -2.42 36.42
C THR A 36 0.45 -2.90 35.04
N LEU A 37 -0.36 -3.96 35.01
CA LEU A 37 -0.96 -4.52 33.79
C LEU A 37 -2.00 -3.56 33.16
N LEU A 38 -2.67 -2.74 33.98
CA LEU A 38 -3.53 -1.64 33.53
C LEU A 38 -2.75 -0.49 32.90
N LEU A 39 -1.61 -0.09 33.50
CA LEU A 39 -0.77 1.00 32.98
C LEU A 39 -0.16 0.66 31.61
N LEU A 40 0.30 -0.59 31.44
CA LEU A 40 0.85 -1.07 30.16
C LEU A 40 -0.20 -1.01 29.05
N ARG A 41 -1.43 -1.47 29.33
CA ARG A 41 -2.55 -1.52 28.37
C ARG A 41 -2.87 -0.18 27.69
N LYS A 42 -2.47 0.97 28.27
CA LYS A 42 -2.63 2.31 27.69
C LYS A 42 -1.50 2.75 26.73
N LYS A 43 -0.35 2.07 26.67
CA LYS A 43 0.77 2.42 25.76
C LYS A 43 1.40 1.26 24.98
N GLU A 44 1.36 0.02 25.46
CA GLU A 44 1.77 -1.18 24.70
C GLU A 44 0.88 -2.39 25.05
N LYS A 45 0.45 -3.15 24.04
CA LYS A 45 -0.49 -4.28 24.20
C LYS A 45 0.18 -5.65 24.46
N THR A 46 1.49 -5.72 24.70
CA THR A 46 2.29 -6.97 24.51
C THR A 46 3.14 -7.42 25.70
N ALA A 47 3.17 -6.69 26.82
CA ALA A 47 3.89 -7.07 28.04
C ALA A 47 2.90 -7.47 29.15
N THR A 48 2.96 -8.73 29.59
CA THR A 48 2.03 -9.32 30.58
C THR A 48 2.72 -10.05 31.73
N SER A 49 4.05 -10.09 31.77
CA SER A 49 4.82 -10.70 32.86
C SER A 49 5.91 -9.78 33.38
N TRP A 50 6.21 -9.88 34.68
CA TRP A 50 7.20 -9.03 35.37
C TRP A 50 8.51 -8.86 34.59
N PRO A 51 9.06 -9.91 33.96
CA PRO A 51 10.36 -9.80 33.31
C PRO A 51 10.38 -9.19 31.92
N ASP A 52 9.26 -9.22 31.19
CA ASP A 52 9.15 -8.45 29.93
C ASP A 52 9.46 -6.97 30.19
N LEU A 53 9.16 -6.50 31.41
CA LEU A 53 9.48 -5.15 31.88
C LEU A 53 10.91 -5.02 32.40
N ILE A 54 11.39 -5.98 33.20
CA ILE A 54 12.71 -5.90 33.84
C ILE A 54 13.84 -5.99 32.80
N ALA A 55 13.70 -6.89 31.81
CA ALA A 55 14.58 -6.95 30.64
C ALA A 55 14.53 -5.66 29.82
N LYS A 56 13.33 -5.12 29.56
CA LYS A 56 13.15 -3.90 28.75
C LYS A 56 13.64 -2.61 29.44
N VAL A 57 13.57 -2.54 30.78
CA VAL A 57 13.95 -1.34 31.55
C VAL A 57 15.41 -1.31 31.95
N PHE A 58 15.92 -2.41 32.50
CA PHE A 58 17.27 -2.50 33.06
C PHE A 58 18.29 -3.11 32.10
N LYS A 59 17.85 -3.79 31.03
CA LYS A 59 18.68 -4.70 30.21
C LYS A 59 19.41 -5.78 31.00
N ILE A 60 19.02 -5.98 32.26
CA ILE A 60 19.06 -7.30 32.87
C ILE A 60 17.90 -8.03 32.23
N ASP A 61 18.16 -8.61 31.06
CA ASP A 61 17.53 -9.88 30.75
C ASP A 61 17.71 -10.74 31.98
N VAL A 62 16.58 -10.86 32.64
CA VAL A 62 16.43 -11.51 33.90
C VAL A 62 16.35 -12.97 33.50
N ARG A 63 15.11 -13.37 33.21
CA ARG A 63 14.57 -14.42 32.38
C ARG A 63 15.34 -15.72 32.07
N GLY A 64 16.32 -16.00 32.90
CA GLY A 64 16.82 -17.25 33.45
C GLY A 64 17.63 -16.86 34.68
N ASP A 65 17.20 -17.36 35.82
CA ASP A 65 17.98 -17.46 37.05
C ASP A 65 18.08 -18.95 37.48
N LEU A 66 18.65 -19.20 38.65
CA LEU A 66 18.18 -20.17 39.62
C LEU A 66 18.74 -19.86 41.01
N ASP A 67 17.86 -19.96 42.02
CA ASP A 67 18.06 -19.80 43.47
C ASP A 67 19.34 -20.40 44.05
N THR A 68 19.95 -21.40 43.39
CA THR A 68 21.22 -21.97 43.86
C THR A 68 22.34 -20.95 43.88
N ILE A 69 22.24 -19.92 43.04
CA ILE A 69 23.27 -18.90 42.83
C ILE A 69 22.69 -17.48 42.62
N HIS A 70 21.48 -17.32 42.07
CA HIS A 70 20.86 -16.01 41.88
C HIS A 70 19.79 -15.69 42.94
N PRO A 71 19.62 -14.40 43.33
CA PRO A 71 18.47 -14.00 44.14
C PRO A 71 17.15 -14.04 43.35
N THR A 72 16.13 -14.65 43.93
CA THR A 72 14.77 -14.74 43.35
C THR A 72 13.92 -13.49 43.49
N ARG A 73 14.41 -12.45 44.16
CA ARG A 73 13.62 -11.23 44.43
C ARG A 73 14.41 -9.98 44.07
N PHE A 74 13.68 -8.92 43.77
CA PHE A 74 14.24 -7.59 43.55
C PHE A 74 13.63 -6.58 44.52
N CYS A 75 14.40 -5.57 44.88
CA CYS A 75 13.94 -4.56 45.82
C CYS A 75 12.93 -3.60 45.19
N HIS A 76 12.09 -3.01 46.05
CA HIS A 76 11.12 -1.98 45.69
C HIS A 76 11.75 -0.81 44.91
N ASN A 77 12.97 -0.40 45.23
CA ASN A 77 13.66 0.68 44.50
C ASN A 77 13.90 0.34 43.01
N CYS A 78 14.18 -0.92 42.69
CA CYS A 78 14.29 -1.36 41.30
C CYS A 78 12.90 -1.49 40.63
N TRP A 79 11.86 -1.89 41.37
CA TRP A 79 10.47 -1.86 40.89
C TRP A 79 10.00 -0.44 40.54
N SER A 80 10.31 0.56 41.37
CA SER A 80 9.94 1.96 41.12
C SER A 80 10.58 2.55 39.86
N ILE A 81 11.78 2.11 39.48
CA ILE A 81 12.45 2.52 38.23
C ILE A 81 11.70 1.98 36.99
N ILE A 82 11.17 0.76 37.07
CA ILE A 82 10.34 0.16 36.00
C ILE A 82 9.06 0.97 35.83
N HIS A 83 8.35 1.20 36.93
CA HIS A 83 7.09 1.93 36.94
C HIS A 83 7.25 3.36 36.38
N ARG A 84 8.37 4.02 36.70
CA ARG A 84 8.69 5.37 36.19
C ARG A 84 9.02 5.37 34.69
N LYS A 85 9.74 4.36 34.16
CA LYS A 85 10.09 4.30 32.72
C LYS A 85 8.92 4.18 31.75
N PHE A 86 7.74 3.71 32.20
CA PHE A 86 6.52 3.67 31.38
C PHE A 86 5.53 4.80 31.69
N SER A 87 5.87 5.70 32.64
CA SER A 87 5.09 6.89 32.95
C SER A 87 5.40 8.03 31.95
N SER A 88 4.46 8.95 31.74
CA SER A 88 4.52 9.94 30.64
C SER A 88 5.46 11.14 30.86
N THR A 89 6.31 11.14 31.89
CA THR A 89 7.14 12.29 32.28
C THR A 89 8.58 12.17 31.75
N PRO A 90 9.08 13.12 30.94
CA PRO A 90 10.47 13.14 30.52
C PRO A 90 11.38 13.63 31.66
N CYS A 91 12.45 12.89 31.94
CA CYS A 91 13.59 13.37 32.72
C CYS A 91 14.82 12.49 32.43
N GLU A 92 16.01 13.07 32.51
CA GLU A 92 17.26 12.36 32.17
C GLU A 92 17.62 11.29 33.21
N VAL A 93 18.07 10.12 32.74
CA VAL A 93 18.30 8.95 33.61
C VAL A 93 19.74 8.95 34.10
N TYR A 94 20.00 9.59 35.24
CA TYR A 94 21.28 9.44 35.93
C TYR A 94 21.41 8.04 36.54
N PHE A 95 22.19 7.16 35.90
CA PHE A 95 22.60 5.85 36.44
C PHE A 95 23.94 5.98 37.19
N PRO A 96 23.98 5.84 38.53
CA PRO A 96 25.23 5.82 39.26
C PRO A 96 25.96 4.48 39.05
N ARG A 97 27.01 4.53 38.21
CA ARG A 97 27.95 3.44 37.88
C ARG A 97 27.41 2.19 37.18
N ASN A 98 28.04 1.92 36.03
CA ASN A 98 28.01 0.64 35.32
C ASN A 98 28.60 -0.50 36.18
N SER A 99 27.74 -1.28 36.80
CA SER A 99 27.94 -2.74 36.93
C SER A 99 26.60 -3.39 37.28
N THR A 100 25.87 -3.88 36.28
CA THR A 100 24.83 -4.90 36.51
C THR A 100 25.45 -6.03 37.33
N MET A 101 24.79 -6.48 38.40
CA MET A 101 25.42 -7.38 39.36
C MET A 101 25.74 -8.71 38.67
N LYS A 102 27.00 -8.87 38.25
CA LYS A 102 27.48 -10.01 37.45
C LYS A 102 28.01 -11.09 38.39
N TRP A 103 27.11 -11.92 38.87
CA TRP A 103 27.40 -13.09 39.69
C TRP A 103 28.47 -13.98 38.96
N GLN A 104 29.42 -14.64 39.65
CA GLN A 104 30.44 -15.62 39.16
C GLN A 104 30.55 -16.90 40.05
N PRO A 105 30.53 -18.16 39.52
CA PRO A 105 29.95 -19.38 40.10
C PRO A 105 30.22 -19.61 41.58
N HIS A 106 29.34 -20.36 42.27
CA HIS A 106 29.73 -20.98 43.55
C HIS A 106 30.88 -21.97 43.34
N SER A 107 32.06 -21.39 43.45
CA SER A 107 33.39 -21.88 43.19
C SER A 107 34.22 -21.63 44.46
N PRO A 108 35.39 -22.26 44.62
CA PRO A 108 36.22 -22.07 45.81
C PRO A 108 36.77 -20.63 46.01
N ASN A 109 36.47 -19.68 45.11
CA ASN A 109 36.78 -18.25 45.21
C ASN A 109 35.50 -17.35 45.14
N CYS A 110 34.30 -17.88 45.37
CA CYS A 110 33.05 -17.12 45.20
C CYS A 110 32.91 -15.96 46.19
N ASN A 111 32.88 -14.72 45.70
CA ASN A 111 32.78 -13.51 46.53
C ASN A 111 31.58 -13.54 47.51
N VAL A 112 30.43 -14.12 47.13
CA VAL A 112 29.23 -14.18 47.99
C VAL A 112 29.42 -15.09 49.22
N CYS A 113 30.34 -16.06 49.16
CA CYS A 113 30.67 -16.95 50.27
C CYS A 113 31.99 -16.60 50.97
N HIS A 114 32.91 -15.91 50.30
CA HIS A 114 34.22 -15.53 50.85
C HIS A 114 34.29 -14.07 51.34
N ALA A 115 33.28 -13.22 51.07
CA ALA A 115 33.19 -11.85 51.58
C ALA A 115 33.12 -11.74 53.12
N THR A 116 33.00 -12.85 53.84
CA THR A 116 33.21 -12.91 55.29
C THR A 116 34.70 -12.90 55.70
N SER A 117 35.59 -12.32 54.89
CA SER A 117 36.88 -11.78 55.36
C SER A 117 37.51 -10.77 54.37
N ARG A 118 38.29 -9.82 54.92
CA ARG A 118 39.21 -8.88 54.21
C ARG A 118 38.60 -7.88 53.21
N GLY A 119 38.15 -6.73 53.72
CA GLY A 119 38.16 -5.49 52.96
C GLY A 119 39.55 -4.83 52.98
N VAL A 120 39.86 -3.96 51.99
CA VAL A 120 41.12 -3.18 51.91
C VAL A 120 40.85 -1.78 51.36
N LYS A 121 41.43 -0.75 52.00
CA LYS A 121 41.54 0.62 51.43
C LYS A 121 42.67 0.64 50.39
N ARG A 122 42.45 1.25 49.21
CA ARG A 122 43.55 1.53 48.26
C ARG A 122 44.38 2.73 48.72
N LYS A 123 45.71 2.65 48.63
CA LYS A 123 46.56 3.71 48.05
C LYS A 123 47.97 3.23 47.64
N ASN A 124 48.34 3.62 46.42
CA ASN A 124 49.68 3.95 45.88
C ASN A 124 50.82 2.91 45.71
N GLN A 125 51.58 3.19 44.65
CA GLN A 125 52.93 2.75 44.23
C GLN A 125 54.04 3.49 45.04
N PRO A 126 55.39 3.31 44.84
CA PRO A 126 56.10 2.84 43.64
C PRO A 126 57.24 1.79 43.97
N PRO A 127 58.47 1.69 43.34
CA PRO A 127 58.94 0.37 42.88
C PRO A 127 60.43 -0.05 43.11
N ASN A 128 60.72 -1.32 42.80
CA ASN A 128 62.01 -1.86 42.30
C ASN A 128 63.25 -2.03 43.25
N VAL A 129 64.19 -2.89 42.80
CA VAL A 129 65.63 -3.05 43.16
C VAL A 129 66.04 -3.81 44.45
N GLN A 130 66.56 -5.04 44.23
CA GLN A 130 67.68 -5.78 44.89
C GLN A 130 67.71 -6.26 46.38
N HIS A 131 68.28 -7.47 46.51
CA HIS A 131 69.18 -8.07 47.53
C HIS A 131 69.00 -7.86 49.06
N GLY A 132 69.04 -8.97 49.83
CA GLY A 132 70.01 -9.08 50.95
C GLY A 132 69.59 -9.65 52.33
N LYS A 133 69.78 -10.98 52.52
CA LYS A 133 70.26 -11.69 53.77
C LYS A 133 69.55 -11.55 55.15
N ARG A 134 69.41 -12.73 55.81
CA ARG A 134 69.32 -13.06 57.27
C ARG A 134 68.10 -12.53 58.07
N VAL A 135 67.26 -13.32 58.79
CA VAL A 135 67.37 -14.52 59.68
C VAL A 135 67.29 -14.15 61.18
N LYS A 136 66.43 -14.86 61.95
CA LYS A 136 66.18 -14.82 63.42
C LYS A 136 65.46 -13.55 63.96
N THR A 137 64.73 -13.50 65.10
CA THR A 137 63.81 -14.36 65.91
C THR A 137 63.22 -13.46 67.05
N ILE A 138 62.19 -13.73 67.89
CA ILE A 138 61.28 -14.87 68.18
C ILE A 138 59.95 -14.33 68.79
N ALA A 139 58.83 -15.08 68.71
CA ALA A 139 57.65 -15.00 69.64
C ALA A 139 56.60 -16.10 69.30
N GLU A 140 55.80 -16.53 70.27
CA GLU A 140 55.00 -17.77 70.23
C GLU A 140 53.53 -17.66 69.75
N CYS A 141 52.97 -18.82 69.39
CA CYS A 141 51.58 -19.29 69.58
C CYS A 141 50.37 -18.37 69.22
N ALA A 142 49.31 -18.83 68.51
CA ALA A 142 48.79 -20.20 68.50
C ALA A 142 47.84 -20.55 67.33
N ARG A 143 47.65 -21.87 67.13
CA ARG A 143 46.48 -22.59 66.54
C ARG A 143 46.26 -22.61 65.01
N ILE A 144 46.61 -23.79 64.47
CA ILE A 144 45.78 -24.67 63.60
C ILE A 144 45.69 -24.34 62.09
N ASN A 145 46.24 -25.28 61.31
CA ASN A 145 46.15 -25.37 59.85
C ASN A 145 44.72 -25.55 59.30
N ARG A 146 44.50 -25.05 58.07
CA ARG A 146 43.76 -25.79 57.02
C ARG A 146 44.06 -25.23 55.62
N GLY A 147 45.05 -25.83 54.96
CA GLY A 147 45.17 -25.79 53.50
C GLY A 147 44.54 -27.03 52.84
N VAL A 148 44.39 -26.98 51.52
CA VAL A 148 44.18 -28.13 50.60
C VAL A 148 42.97 -29.05 50.90
N LYS A 149 41.82 -28.71 50.30
CA LYS A 149 40.78 -29.67 49.87
C LYS A 149 40.11 -29.17 48.59
N ASN A 150 40.31 -29.87 47.46
CA ASN A 150 39.51 -29.66 46.22
C ASN A 150 39.51 -30.85 45.24
N GLN A 151 40.49 -31.77 45.28
CA GLN A 151 40.61 -32.87 44.29
C GLN A 151 39.40 -33.84 44.27
N ALA A 152 38.92 -34.28 45.44
CA ALA A 152 37.99 -35.41 45.54
C ALA A 152 36.53 -35.10 45.15
N GLN A 153 36.13 -33.83 45.09
CA GLN A 153 34.74 -33.44 44.84
C GLN A 153 34.38 -33.39 43.34
N LEU A 154 35.36 -33.64 42.46
CA LEU A 154 35.21 -33.51 41.01
C LEU A 154 34.58 -34.75 40.35
N ASN A 155 34.97 -35.96 40.76
CA ASN A 155 34.64 -37.20 40.04
C ASN A 155 33.13 -37.52 40.05
N ASN A 156 32.44 -37.35 41.18
CA ASN A 156 31.00 -37.67 41.29
C ASN A 156 30.11 -36.82 40.36
N LYS A 157 30.56 -35.61 39.95
CA LYS A 157 29.78 -34.75 39.04
C LYS A 157 29.70 -35.30 37.62
N ASN A 158 30.68 -36.08 37.16
CA ASN A 158 30.68 -36.59 35.79
C ASN A 158 29.67 -37.75 35.64
N LEU A 159 29.64 -38.68 36.60
CA LEU A 159 28.69 -39.80 36.65
C LEU A 159 27.22 -39.33 36.60
N MET A 160 26.89 -38.25 37.32
CA MET A 160 25.52 -37.68 37.32
C MET A 160 25.09 -37.12 35.95
N LYS A 161 26.03 -36.64 35.12
CA LYS A 161 25.71 -36.07 33.80
C LYS A 161 25.36 -37.12 32.76
N GLU A 162 25.93 -38.32 32.88
CA GLU A 162 25.64 -39.44 31.99
C GLU A 162 24.25 -40.03 32.27
N ILE A 163 23.92 -40.25 33.54
CA ILE A 163 22.63 -40.79 34.01
C ILE A 163 21.43 -39.93 33.53
N VAL A 164 21.60 -38.62 33.41
CA VAL A 164 20.52 -37.64 33.18
C VAL A 164 20.57 -37.01 31.78
N ASN A 165 21.24 -37.65 30.82
CA ASN A 165 21.44 -37.17 29.45
C ASN A 165 20.20 -36.50 28.81
N CYS A 166 20.26 -35.17 28.70
CA CYS A 166 19.16 -34.31 28.23
C CYS A 166 19.63 -33.23 27.24
N LYS A 167 20.76 -33.46 26.57
CA LYS A 167 21.43 -32.54 25.62
C LYS A 167 20.54 -32.07 24.46
N ASN A 168 19.49 -32.83 24.15
CA ASN A 168 18.53 -32.55 23.07
C ASN A 168 17.16 -32.09 23.59
N ILE A 169 17.01 -31.87 24.91
CA ILE A 169 15.73 -31.55 25.58
C ILE A 169 15.80 -30.19 26.28
N HIS A 170 16.90 -29.90 26.96
CA HIS A 170 17.14 -28.62 27.64
C HIS A 170 18.19 -27.81 26.87
N LEU A 171 18.03 -26.50 26.80
CA LEU A 171 18.90 -25.63 26.00
C LEU A 171 20.26 -25.45 26.67
N SER A 172 21.33 -25.55 25.89
CA SER A 172 22.68 -25.29 26.39
C SER A 172 22.86 -23.80 26.69
N THR A 173 23.55 -23.48 27.78
CA THR A 173 23.93 -22.11 28.17
C THR A 173 24.87 -21.44 27.17
N LYS A 174 25.42 -22.17 26.19
CA LYS A 174 26.18 -21.62 25.05
C LYS A 174 25.29 -20.99 23.97
N LEU A 175 23.98 -21.23 23.98
CA LEU A 175 23.03 -20.63 23.03
C LEU A 175 22.59 -19.21 23.44
N LEU A 176 23.12 -18.69 24.54
CA LEU A 176 22.82 -17.33 25.00
C LEU A 176 23.33 -16.30 24.00
N ALA A 177 22.53 -15.28 23.76
CA ALA A 177 22.81 -14.04 23.05
C ALA A 177 24.02 -13.32 23.64
N VAL A 178 23.91 -13.02 24.94
CA VAL A 178 24.89 -12.26 25.70
C VAL A 178 25.77 -13.22 26.50
N ASP A 179 27.08 -12.97 26.53
CA ASP A 179 28.01 -13.64 27.44
C ASP A 179 27.77 -13.17 28.88
N TYR A 180 26.85 -13.88 29.52
CA TYR A 180 26.58 -13.80 30.94
C TYR A 180 27.81 -14.30 31.74
N PRO A 181 28.08 -13.71 32.92
CA PRO A 181 29.14 -14.18 33.79
C PRO A 181 28.80 -15.58 34.32
N VAL A 182 29.78 -16.32 34.85
CA VAL A 182 29.58 -17.77 34.96
C VAL A 182 28.72 -18.18 36.19
N ASP A 183 28.53 -17.37 37.26
CA ASP A 183 27.48 -17.70 38.26
C ASP A 183 26.20 -17.58 37.48
N PHE A 184 25.96 -16.46 36.77
CA PHE A 184 24.73 -16.29 36.00
C PHE A 184 24.48 -17.53 35.15
N ILE A 185 25.48 -18.06 34.44
CA ILE A 185 25.38 -19.34 33.69
C ILE A 185 25.07 -20.56 34.59
N ASN A 186 25.67 -20.66 35.78
CA ASN A 186 25.44 -21.73 36.75
C ASN A 186 24.22 -21.50 37.67
N SER A 187 23.62 -20.31 37.63
CA SER A 187 22.28 -19.87 38.01
C SER A 187 21.45 -19.59 36.77
N ILE A 188 21.58 -20.44 35.77
CA ILE A 188 20.50 -20.76 34.82
C ILE A 188 20.54 -22.25 34.49
N SER A 189 21.68 -22.89 34.70
CA SER A 189 21.88 -24.31 34.51
C SER A 189 21.42 -25.21 35.68
N CYS A 190 20.62 -26.23 35.41
CA CYS A 190 20.31 -27.29 36.37
C CYS A 190 21.59 -27.91 36.98
N GLN A 191 21.66 -28.02 38.31
CA GLN A 191 22.88 -28.49 39.02
C GLN A 191 23.27 -29.96 38.77
N ILE A 192 22.48 -30.72 37.98
CA ILE A 192 22.79 -32.07 37.53
C ILE A 192 23.32 -32.08 36.09
N CYS A 193 22.70 -31.33 35.17
CA CYS A 193 22.95 -31.47 33.73
C CYS A 193 23.56 -30.24 33.04
N GLU A 194 23.76 -29.13 33.77
CA GLU A 194 24.42 -27.92 33.28
C GLU A 194 23.77 -27.26 32.03
N HIS A 195 22.50 -27.59 31.76
CA HIS A 195 21.62 -26.94 30.77
C HIS A 195 20.57 -26.05 31.44
N ILE A 196 20.07 -25.05 30.71
CA ILE A 196 19.11 -24.05 31.18
C ILE A 196 17.85 -24.74 31.74
N LEU A 197 17.36 -24.29 32.90
CA LEU A 197 16.29 -24.98 33.64
C LEU A 197 14.97 -25.06 32.87
N SER A 198 14.52 -26.29 32.59
CA SER A 198 13.19 -26.58 32.06
C SER A 198 12.34 -27.22 33.17
N ASP A 199 11.15 -26.65 33.43
CA ASP A 199 10.27 -26.99 34.56
C ASP A 199 11.03 -27.06 35.91
N PRO A 200 11.38 -25.90 36.49
CA PRO A 200 12.25 -25.81 37.66
C PRO A 200 11.55 -26.29 38.94
N VAL A 201 12.25 -27.05 39.80
CA VAL A 201 11.77 -27.43 41.15
C VAL A 201 12.84 -27.21 42.23
N GLU A 202 12.42 -26.68 43.38
CA GLU A 202 13.24 -26.47 44.58
C GLU A 202 13.07 -27.65 45.54
N THR A 203 14.18 -28.25 45.97
CA THR A 203 14.19 -29.21 47.08
C THR A 203 14.06 -28.49 48.43
N THR A 204 13.71 -29.20 49.49
CA THR A 204 13.71 -28.66 50.88
C THR A 204 15.06 -28.05 51.29
N CYS A 205 16.17 -28.61 50.80
CA CYS A 205 17.52 -28.07 50.96
C CYS A 205 17.91 -27.01 49.90
N ARG A 206 16.93 -26.42 49.21
CA ARG A 206 17.00 -25.26 48.29
C ARG A 206 17.78 -25.42 47.00
N HIS A 207 18.19 -26.65 46.67
CA HIS A 207 18.89 -26.91 45.41
C HIS A 207 17.89 -27.04 44.26
N LEU A 208 18.28 -26.57 43.09
CA LEU A 208 17.41 -26.45 41.93
C LEU A 208 17.84 -27.34 40.77
N PHE A 209 16.83 -27.98 40.21
CA PHE A 209 16.96 -28.97 39.17
C PHE A 209 15.73 -28.93 38.24
N CYS A 210 15.88 -29.39 36.99
CA CYS A 210 14.69 -29.65 36.18
C CYS A 210 13.91 -30.74 36.91
N ARG A 211 12.58 -30.66 36.95
CA ARG A 211 11.73 -31.69 37.58
C ARG A 211 12.06 -33.09 37.03
N ALA A 212 12.27 -33.18 35.72
CA ALA A 212 12.72 -34.38 35.03
C ALA A 212 14.16 -34.85 35.36
N CYS A 213 15.04 -33.96 35.86
CA CYS A 213 16.42 -34.30 36.23
C CYS A 213 16.51 -34.83 37.67
N ILE A 214 15.91 -34.14 38.64
CA ILE A 214 15.99 -34.56 40.06
C ILE A 214 15.25 -35.87 40.30
N LEU A 215 14.08 -36.06 39.69
CA LEU A 215 13.31 -37.31 39.81
C LEU A 215 14.07 -38.52 39.22
N LYS A 216 14.87 -38.31 38.16
CA LYS A 216 15.76 -39.35 37.62
C LYS A 216 16.93 -39.65 38.56
N CYS A 217 17.59 -38.64 39.12
CA CYS A 217 18.67 -38.87 40.08
C CYS A 217 18.19 -39.55 41.37
N ILE A 218 17.07 -39.12 41.96
CA ILE A 218 16.50 -39.75 43.17
C ILE A 218 16.19 -41.23 42.93
N LYS A 219 15.68 -41.59 41.75
CA LYS A 219 15.36 -42.98 41.38
C LYS A 219 16.60 -43.88 41.24
N VAL A 220 17.79 -43.31 41.00
CA VAL A 220 19.03 -44.08 40.76
C VAL A 220 20.00 -44.03 41.96
N MET A 221 19.99 -42.93 42.73
CA MET A 221 20.93 -42.69 43.84
C MET A 221 20.24 -42.62 45.23
N GLY A 222 18.93 -42.85 45.29
CA GLY A 222 18.13 -42.80 46.52
C GLY A 222 17.62 -41.40 46.86
N SER A 223 16.82 -41.32 47.93
CA SER A 223 16.10 -40.11 48.40
C SER A 223 17.00 -39.04 49.03
N TYR A 224 18.04 -38.62 48.32
CA TYR A 224 19.03 -37.65 48.76
C TYR A 224 19.31 -36.63 47.65
N CYS A 225 19.50 -35.37 48.02
CA CYS A 225 19.79 -34.28 47.08
C CYS A 225 21.16 -34.48 46.41
N PRO A 226 21.27 -34.61 45.07
CA PRO A 226 22.52 -34.93 44.39
C PRO A 226 23.66 -33.91 44.63
N SER A 227 23.33 -32.65 44.93
CA SER A 227 24.32 -31.60 45.16
C SER A 227 24.88 -31.56 46.59
N CYS A 228 24.19 -32.11 47.60
CA CYS A 228 24.56 -31.96 49.01
C CYS A 228 24.28 -33.17 49.92
N TRP A 229 23.72 -34.25 49.39
CA TRP A 229 23.39 -35.52 50.08
C TRP A 229 22.42 -35.41 51.27
N TYR A 230 21.70 -34.28 51.39
CA TYR A 230 20.62 -34.12 52.36
C TYR A 230 19.36 -34.89 51.95
N PRO A 231 18.61 -35.54 52.86
CA PRO A 231 17.39 -36.28 52.54
C PRO A 231 16.36 -35.42 51.77
N CYS A 232 15.75 -36.01 50.75
CA CYS A 232 14.77 -35.34 49.89
C CYS A 232 13.86 -36.39 49.22
N PHE A 233 12.57 -36.38 49.51
CA PHE A 233 11.60 -37.26 48.87
C PHE A 233 10.91 -36.55 47.68
N PRO A 234 10.36 -37.29 46.70
CA PRO A 234 9.69 -36.69 45.53
C PRO A 234 8.49 -35.80 45.87
N THR A 235 7.86 -36.01 47.02
CA THR A 235 6.76 -35.22 47.59
C THR A 235 7.17 -33.82 48.03
N ASP A 236 8.46 -33.62 48.32
CA ASP A 236 8.98 -32.41 48.98
C ASP A 236 9.54 -31.40 47.97
N LEU A 237 9.31 -31.67 46.67
CA LEU A 237 9.70 -30.83 45.54
C LEU A 237 8.64 -29.76 45.31
N VAL A 238 8.93 -28.54 45.75
CA VAL A 238 8.02 -27.41 45.57
C VAL A 238 8.38 -26.71 44.26
N THR A 239 7.39 -26.23 43.50
CA THR A 239 7.67 -25.24 42.47
C THR A 239 8.34 -24.06 43.17
N PRO A 240 9.52 -23.62 42.69
CA PRO A 240 10.19 -22.51 43.33
C PRO A 240 9.26 -21.31 43.27
N VAL A 241 9.45 -20.36 44.20
CA VAL A 241 8.64 -19.15 44.36
C VAL A 241 8.15 -18.61 43.01
N LYS A 242 6.95 -18.01 42.88
CA LYS A 242 6.50 -17.51 41.55
C LYS A 242 7.60 -16.65 40.90
N SER A 243 8.28 -15.89 41.78
CA SER A 243 9.60 -15.29 41.70
C SER A 243 10.82 -16.21 41.41
N PHE A 244 10.63 -17.37 40.77
CA PHE A 244 11.64 -18.19 40.11
C PHE A 244 11.18 -18.82 38.75
N LEU A 245 9.92 -18.66 38.32
CA LEU A 245 9.44 -19.16 37.01
C LEU A 245 9.60 -18.19 35.84
N ASN A 246 9.14 -16.95 35.97
CA ASN A 246 9.18 -16.00 34.85
C ASN A 246 10.53 -15.26 34.62
N ILE A 247 11.48 -14.95 35.55
CA ILE A 247 12.96 -15.01 35.34
C ILE A 247 13.39 -16.48 34.99
N LEU A 248 12.68 -17.13 34.10
CA LEU A 248 13.17 -18.23 33.28
C LEU A 248 12.60 -18.11 31.86
N ASP A 249 11.67 -17.20 31.58
CA ASP A 249 10.97 -17.03 30.30
C ASP A 249 11.63 -16.16 29.19
N SER A 250 12.89 -15.70 29.29
CA SER A 250 13.54 -14.84 28.24
C SER A 250 15.04 -14.69 28.22
N LEU A 251 15.78 -15.61 28.83
CA LEU A 251 17.19 -15.72 28.54
C LEU A 251 17.34 -15.55 27.04
N GLY A 252 18.01 -14.47 26.65
CA GLY A 252 18.16 -14.11 25.26
C GLY A 252 18.92 -15.28 24.66
N ILE A 253 18.22 -16.13 23.95
CA ILE A 253 18.78 -17.36 23.39
C ILE A 253 18.70 -17.18 21.90
N ARG A 254 19.88 -17.03 21.31
CA ARG A 254 20.03 -17.12 19.87
C ARG A 254 19.44 -18.46 19.46
N CYS A 255 18.44 -18.43 18.59
CA CYS A 255 17.76 -19.65 18.22
C CYS A 255 18.79 -20.61 17.58
N PRO A 256 18.87 -21.89 18.00
CA PRO A 256 19.82 -22.84 17.40
C PRO A 256 19.50 -23.22 15.94
N VAL A 257 18.53 -22.55 15.31
CA VAL A 257 18.09 -22.73 13.93
C VAL A 257 18.86 -21.77 13.03
N LYS A 258 19.57 -22.30 12.02
CA LYS A 258 20.57 -21.58 11.19
C LYS A 258 20.06 -20.44 10.28
N GLU A 259 18.80 -20.04 10.40
CA GLU A 259 18.20 -18.91 9.67
C GLU A 259 17.46 -17.95 10.63
N CYS A 260 17.67 -18.09 11.95
CA CYS A 260 17.01 -17.30 12.98
C CYS A 260 18.03 -16.73 13.96
N ASP A 261 18.76 -15.71 13.50
CA ASP A 261 19.67 -14.90 14.32
C ASP A 261 18.95 -13.92 15.26
N GLU A 262 17.69 -14.22 15.62
CA GLU A 262 16.96 -13.48 16.65
C GLU A 262 17.41 -13.93 18.05
N GLU A 263 17.42 -13.00 19.00
CA GLU A 263 17.78 -13.24 20.40
C GLU A 263 16.50 -13.44 21.22
N ILE A 264 16.15 -14.70 21.47
CA ILE A 264 14.77 -15.08 21.74
C ILE A 264 14.54 -15.45 23.18
N LEU A 265 13.37 -15.02 23.62
CA LEU A 265 12.96 -15.03 24.99
C LEU A 265 12.50 -16.45 25.46
N TYR A 266 13.36 -17.34 26.03
CA TYR A 266 13.13 -18.73 26.57
C TYR A 266 11.71 -19.25 26.94
N GLY A 267 10.80 -18.44 27.47
CA GLY A 267 9.42 -18.84 27.84
C GLY A 267 8.41 -18.45 26.77
N LYS A 268 8.69 -17.33 26.08
CA LYS A 268 8.18 -17.11 24.73
C LYS A 268 8.91 -17.99 23.70
N TYR A 269 10.05 -18.63 24.01
CA TYR A 269 10.73 -19.59 23.13
C TYR A 269 9.89 -20.87 22.96
N GLY A 270 9.00 -21.23 23.91
CA GLY A 270 7.98 -22.25 23.63
C GLY A 270 7.04 -21.83 22.50
N GLN A 271 6.58 -20.58 22.52
CA GLN A 271 5.70 -19.99 21.49
C GLN A 271 6.45 -19.70 20.17
N HIS A 272 7.72 -19.32 20.25
CA HIS A 272 8.58 -19.12 19.08
C HIS A 272 9.06 -20.44 18.49
N LEU A 273 9.33 -21.48 19.28
CA LEU A 273 9.59 -22.81 18.73
C LEU A 273 8.30 -23.38 18.11
N SER A 274 7.12 -22.94 18.59
CA SER A 274 5.85 -23.14 17.86
C SER A 274 5.77 -22.31 16.58
N SER A 275 6.20 -21.04 16.52
CA SER A 275 6.28 -20.29 15.25
C SER A 275 7.35 -20.86 14.30
N HIS A 276 8.42 -21.46 14.82
CA HIS A 276 9.37 -22.28 14.05
C HIS A 276 8.83 -23.66 13.69
N LYS A 277 7.83 -24.19 14.40
CA LYS A 277 7.02 -25.32 13.94
C LYS A 277 6.01 -24.88 12.90
N GLU A 278 5.48 -23.65 12.93
CA GLU A 278 4.71 -23.07 11.82
C GLU A 278 5.62 -22.73 10.62
N MET A 279 6.91 -22.44 10.85
CA MET A 279 7.93 -22.39 9.79
C MET A 279 8.51 -23.76 9.40
N LYS A 280 8.33 -24.81 10.22
CA LYS A 280 8.59 -26.21 9.80
C LYS A 280 7.38 -26.87 9.15
N ASP A 281 6.19 -26.36 9.44
CA ASP A 281 4.99 -26.38 8.62
C ASP A 281 5.07 -25.29 7.53
N ARG A 282 6.25 -24.70 7.31
CA ARG A 282 6.66 -24.02 6.07
C ARG A 282 7.89 -24.68 5.41
N ALA A 283 8.40 -25.74 6.05
CA ALA A 283 9.29 -26.76 5.49
C ALA A 283 8.57 -28.14 5.36
N SER A 284 7.25 -28.15 5.53
CA SER A 284 6.36 -29.31 5.34
C SER A 284 4.92 -28.91 4.95
N TYR A 285 4.52 -27.64 5.08
CA TYR A 285 3.88 -27.02 3.92
C TYR A 285 5.03 -26.44 3.09
N SER A 286 5.47 -27.22 2.10
CA SER A 286 5.94 -26.62 0.86
C SER A 286 4.95 -25.51 0.48
N HIS A 287 5.44 -24.34 0.06
CA HIS A 287 4.61 -23.12 -0.07
C HIS A 287 3.44 -23.41 -1.01
N ILE A 288 2.25 -23.70 -0.44
CA ILE A 288 1.13 -24.25 -1.22
C ILE A 288 0.61 -23.12 -2.09
N ASN A 289 1.13 -23.09 -3.31
CA ASN A 289 0.57 -22.35 -4.43
C ASN A 289 -0.92 -22.72 -4.48
N LYS A 290 -1.80 -21.78 -4.15
CA LYS A 290 -3.24 -22.01 -3.93
C LYS A 290 -4.01 -22.19 -5.25
N GLY A 291 -3.37 -22.86 -6.20
CA GLY A 291 -3.60 -22.66 -7.62
C GLY A 291 -3.60 -21.17 -7.98
N GLY A 292 -4.52 -20.82 -8.87
CA GLY A 292 -4.60 -19.49 -9.46
C GLY A 292 -3.90 -19.46 -10.82
N ARG A 293 -4.68 -19.14 -11.86
CA ARG A 293 -4.19 -18.97 -13.22
C ARG A 293 -3.06 -17.93 -13.23
N PRO A 294 -1.88 -18.21 -13.83
CA PRO A 294 -0.79 -17.25 -13.93
C PRO A 294 -1.26 -15.89 -14.46
N ARG A 295 -0.75 -14.81 -13.86
CA ARG A 295 -1.18 -13.44 -14.20
C ARG A 295 -0.67 -13.06 -15.60
N GLN A 296 -1.51 -13.30 -16.61
CA GLN A 296 -1.26 -12.85 -17.97
C GLN A 296 -1.05 -11.33 -18.05
N HIS A 297 -0.24 -10.91 -19.03
CA HIS A 297 0.03 -9.51 -19.34
C HIS A 297 -1.26 -8.77 -19.73
N LEU A 298 -1.34 -7.46 -19.43
CA LEU A 298 -2.58 -6.70 -19.59
C LEU A 298 -3.09 -6.67 -21.04
N LEU A 299 -2.18 -6.66 -22.02
CA LEU A 299 -2.51 -6.58 -23.44
C LEU A 299 -3.01 -7.91 -24.04
N SER A 300 -2.72 -9.07 -23.42
CA SER A 300 -3.22 -10.38 -23.88
C SER A 300 -4.51 -10.83 -23.17
N LEU A 301 -5.13 -9.94 -22.39
CA LEU A 301 -6.41 -10.18 -21.72
C LEU A 301 -7.60 -9.67 -22.54
N THR A 302 -8.73 -10.39 -22.48
CA THR A 302 -10.00 -9.91 -23.07
C THR A 302 -10.52 -8.66 -22.36
N ARG A 303 -11.32 -7.83 -23.05
CA ARG A 303 -11.87 -6.57 -22.49
C ARG A 303 -12.55 -6.74 -21.12
N ARG A 304 -13.23 -7.87 -20.87
CA ARG A 304 -13.85 -8.18 -19.56
C ARG A 304 -12.80 -8.42 -18.47
N ALA A 305 -11.73 -9.13 -18.78
CA ALA A 305 -10.62 -9.37 -17.86
C ALA A 305 -9.79 -8.10 -17.61
N GLN A 306 -9.56 -7.27 -18.64
CA GLN A 306 -8.95 -5.94 -18.51
C GLN A 306 -9.79 -5.03 -17.59
N LYS A 307 -11.10 -4.90 -17.85
CA LYS A 307 -12.05 -4.15 -17.01
C LYS A 307 -12.01 -4.61 -15.55
N HIS A 308 -11.89 -5.92 -15.31
CA HIS A 308 -11.77 -6.48 -13.96
C HIS A 308 -10.40 -6.16 -13.30
N ARG A 309 -9.29 -6.28 -14.04
CA ARG A 309 -7.93 -5.99 -13.53
C ARG A 309 -7.72 -4.50 -13.24
N LEU A 310 -8.28 -3.61 -14.04
CA LEU A 310 -8.16 -2.15 -13.91
C LEU A 310 -9.30 -1.52 -13.08
N ARG A 311 -10.17 -2.32 -12.45
CA ARG A 311 -11.39 -1.82 -11.79
C ARG A 311 -11.13 -0.73 -10.73
N GLU A 312 -10.01 -0.84 -10.01
CA GLU A 312 -9.68 0.07 -8.90
C GLU A 312 -9.05 1.37 -9.41
N LEU A 313 -8.08 1.27 -10.32
CA LEU A 313 -7.53 2.43 -11.02
C LEU A 313 -8.64 3.20 -11.76
N LYS A 314 -9.61 2.52 -12.37
CA LYS A 314 -10.78 3.18 -12.98
C LYS A 314 -11.66 3.93 -11.96
N ARG A 315 -11.80 3.44 -10.72
CA ARG A 315 -12.50 4.18 -9.65
C ARG A 315 -11.72 5.44 -9.26
N GLN A 316 -10.40 5.31 -9.09
CA GLN A 316 -9.51 6.42 -8.72
C GLN A 316 -9.51 7.51 -9.81
N VAL A 317 -9.34 7.14 -11.08
CA VAL A 317 -9.38 8.09 -12.21
C VAL A 317 -10.77 8.74 -12.35
N LYS A 318 -11.86 7.99 -12.11
CA LYS A 318 -13.22 8.57 -12.11
C LYS A 318 -13.40 9.58 -10.97
N ALA A 319 -13.00 9.24 -9.75
CA ALA A 319 -13.09 10.12 -8.58
C ALA A 319 -12.11 11.32 -8.62
N PHE A 320 -11.09 11.28 -9.49
CA PHE A 320 -10.25 12.43 -9.83
C PHE A 320 -10.97 13.33 -10.86
N ALA A 321 -11.43 12.75 -11.98
CA ALA A 321 -12.13 13.51 -13.02
C ALA A 321 -13.40 14.21 -12.49
N GLU A 322 -14.13 13.58 -11.56
CA GLU A 322 -15.30 14.14 -10.89
C GLU A 322 -15.00 15.31 -9.93
N LYS A 323 -13.73 15.55 -9.58
CA LYS A 323 -13.32 16.67 -8.71
C LYS A 323 -12.72 17.83 -9.48
N GLU A 324 -11.79 17.53 -10.38
CA GLU A 324 -10.97 18.54 -11.05
C GLU A 324 -11.51 18.90 -12.46
N GLU A 325 -12.15 17.95 -13.16
CA GLU A 325 -12.34 17.99 -14.63
C GLU A 325 -13.82 17.80 -15.03
N GLY A 326 -14.75 18.18 -14.16
CA GLY A 326 -16.21 18.10 -14.40
C GLY A 326 -16.77 16.69 -14.68
N GLY A 327 -15.96 15.64 -14.52
CA GLY A 327 -16.29 14.26 -14.85
C GLY A 327 -15.81 13.76 -16.22
N ASP A 328 -15.02 14.49 -17.01
CA ASP A 328 -14.52 13.98 -18.30
C ASP A 328 -13.37 12.96 -18.15
N ILE A 329 -13.77 11.72 -17.89
CA ILE A 329 -12.90 10.55 -17.87
C ILE A 329 -12.20 10.34 -19.23
N LYS A 330 -12.77 10.76 -20.36
CA LYS A 330 -12.18 10.57 -21.70
C LYS A 330 -10.97 11.47 -21.86
N ALA A 331 -11.11 12.79 -21.65
CA ALA A 331 -10.00 13.74 -21.70
C ALA A 331 -8.88 13.32 -20.74
N VAL A 332 -9.20 13.08 -19.46
CA VAL A 332 -8.22 12.66 -18.44
C VAL A 332 -7.46 11.39 -18.85
N CYS A 333 -8.15 10.34 -19.33
CA CYS A 333 -7.47 9.12 -19.77
C CYS A 333 -6.57 9.33 -20.98
N MET A 334 -6.92 10.23 -21.89
CA MET A 334 -6.17 10.51 -23.11
C MET A 334 -4.92 11.37 -22.80
N THR A 335 -5.06 12.41 -21.98
CA THR A 335 -3.93 13.22 -21.48
C THR A 335 -2.95 12.39 -20.65
N LEU A 336 -3.44 11.52 -19.75
CA LEU A 336 -2.57 10.61 -18.99
C LEU A 336 -1.76 9.66 -19.90
N PHE A 337 -2.34 9.20 -21.01
CA PHE A 337 -1.64 8.33 -21.95
C PHE A 337 -0.63 9.10 -22.82
N LEU A 338 -0.96 10.33 -23.25
CA LEU A 338 -0.01 11.23 -23.93
C LEU A 338 1.21 11.55 -23.06
N LEU A 339 1.00 11.90 -21.79
CA LEU A 339 2.08 12.16 -20.84
C LEU A 339 2.93 10.90 -20.62
N ALA A 340 2.32 9.72 -20.56
CA ALA A 340 3.05 8.45 -20.45
C ALA A 340 3.86 8.08 -21.71
N LEU A 341 3.41 8.46 -22.92
CA LEU A 341 4.18 8.30 -24.16
C LEU A 341 5.34 9.29 -24.23
N ARG A 342 5.09 10.57 -23.89
CA ARG A 342 6.14 11.62 -23.85
C ARG A 342 7.19 11.32 -22.78
N ALA A 343 6.81 10.83 -21.60
CA ALA A 343 7.75 10.41 -20.55
C ALA A 343 8.61 9.18 -20.91
N LYS A 344 8.28 8.47 -21.99
CA LYS A 344 9.12 7.41 -22.59
C LYS A 344 9.89 7.87 -23.83
N ASN A 345 9.77 9.14 -24.22
CA ASN A 345 10.27 9.69 -25.48
C ASN A 345 9.61 9.08 -26.75
N GLU A 346 8.43 8.47 -26.64
CA GLU A 346 7.68 7.91 -27.78
C GLU A 346 6.90 9.01 -28.55
N HIS A 347 7.57 10.16 -28.84
CA HIS A 347 6.95 11.39 -29.36
C HIS A 347 6.04 11.15 -30.57
N ARG A 348 6.53 10.45 -31.61
CA ARG A 348 5.74 10.16 -32.82
C ARG A 348 4.40 9.46 -32.53
N GLN A 349 4.33 8.60 -31.50
CA GLN A 349 3.09 7.94 -31.09
C GLN A 349 2.16 8.89 -30.31
N ALA A 350 2.71 9.83 -29.55
CA ALA A 350 1.92 10.89 -28.90
C ALA A 350 1.32 11.83 -29.95
N ASP A 351 2.07 12.18 -30.98
CA ASP A 351 1.62 13.07 -32.05
C ASP A 351 0.59 12.37 -32.96
N GLU A 352 0.78 11.08 -33.29
CA GLU A 352 -0.23 10.22 -33.93
C GLU A 352 -1.51 10.13 -33.10
N LEU A 353 -1.40 10.04 -31.76
CA LEU A 353 -2.53 10.01 -30.86
C LEU A 353 -3.25 11.37 -30.82
N GLU A 354 -2.54 12.49 -30.71
CA GLU A 354 -3.11 13.85 -30.74
C GLU A 354 -3.85 14.15 -32.04
N ALA A 355 -3.32 13.73 -33.19
CA ALA A 355 -4.05 13.78 -34.45
C ALA A 355 -5.39 13.01 -34.36
N ILE A 356 -5.41 11.81 -33.76
CA ILE A 356 -6.65 11.06 -33.52
C ILE A 356 -7.59 11.78 -32.53
N MET A 357 -7.05 12.48 -31.52
CA MET A 357 -7.88 13.28 -30.58
C MET A 357 -8.59 14.44 -31.29
N GLN A 358 -7.89 15.11 -32.19
CA GLN A 358 -8.37 16.24 -32.99
C GLN A 358 -9.24 15.82 -34.20
N GLY A 359 -9.56 14.53 -34.36
CA GLY A 359 -10.31 14.02 -35.53
C GLY A 359 -9.50 13.97 -36.83
N ARG A 360 -8.20 14.28 -36.79
CA ARG A 360 -7.23 14.24 -37.89
C ARG A 360 -6.55 12.86 -38.06
N GLY A 361 -7.14 11.81 -37.50
CA GLY A 361 -6.63 10.44 -37.59
C GLY A 361 -6.90 9.78 -38.94
N SER A 362 -6.52 8.50 -39.09
CA SER A 362 -6.71 7.72 -40.34
C SER A 362 -8.17 7.46 -40.77
N GLY A 363 -9.16 7.99 -40.05
CA GLY A 363 -10.58 7.97 -40.42
C GLY A 363 -11.03 9.39 -40.76
N LEU A 364 -11.49 9.61 -41.99
CA LEU A 364 -11.93 10.90 -42.50
C LEU A 364 -13.16 11.43 -41.72
N HIS A 365 -13.27 12.75 -41.58
CA HIS A 365 -14.45 13.38 -40.95
C HIS A 365 -15.73 13.09 -41.78
N PRO A 366 -16.92 12.92 -41.18
CA PRO A 366 -18.16 12.65 -41.93
C PRO A 366 -18.49 13.70 -42.99
N ALA A 367 -18.20 14.99 -42.74
CA ALA A 367 -18.38 16.05 -43.73
C ALA A 367 -17.46 15.88 -44.96
N VAL A 368 -16.20 15.50 -44.76
CA VAL A 368 -15.26 15.21 -45.86
C VAL A 368 -15.73 13.99 -46.66
N CYS A 369 -16.27 12.97 -45.99
CA CYS A 369 -16.87 11.81 -46.67
C CYS A 369 -18.13 12.19 -47.47
N LEU A 370 -18.93 13.15 -46.98
CA LEU A 370 -20.11 13.66 -47.66
C LEU A 370 -19.71 14.47 -48.90
N ALA A 371 -18.76 15.41 -48.78
CA ALA A 371 -18.22 16.19 -49.88
C ALA A 371 -17.62 15.30 -50.97
N ILE A 372 -16.80 14.31 -50.61
CA ILE A 372 -16.27 13.32 -51.57
C ILE A 372 -17.42 12.60 -52.28
N ARG A 373 -18.44 12.12 -51.54
CA ARG A 373 -19.58 11.40 -52.13
C ARG A 373 -20.36 12.28 -53.13
N VAL A 374 -20.69 13.51 -52.75
CA VAL A 374 -21.52 14.43 -53.56
C VAL A 374 -20.74 14.88 -54.79
N ASN A 375 -19.51 15.38 -54.61
CA ASN A 375 -18.71 15.98 -55.69
C ASN A 375 -18.15 14.93 -56.68
N THR A 376 -18.23 13.64 -56.36
CA THR A 376 -17.93 12.52 -57.28
C THR A 376 -19.19 11.77 -57.75
N PHE A 377 -20.37 12.34 -57.53
CA PHE A 377 -21.69 11.82 -57.95
C PHE A 377 -21.99 10.38 -57.48
N LEU A 378 -21.39 9.94 -56.36
CA LEU A 378 -21.58 8.59 -55.85
C LEU A 378 -22.97 8.42 -55.19
N SER A 379 -23.79 7.56 -55.77
CA SER A 379 -25.03 7.12 -55.12
C SER A 379 -24.74 6.47 -53.76
N CYS A 380 -25.71 6.53 -52.86
CA CYS A 380 -25.62 5.90 -51.53
C CYS A 380 -25.20 4.42 -51.62
N SER A 381 -25.68 3.70 -52.63
CA SER A 381 -25.37 2.28 -52.87
C SER A 381 -23.92 2.05 -53.33
N GLN A 382 -23.42 2.86 -54.27
CA GLN A 382 -22.01 2.80 -54.72
C GLN A 382 -21.06 3.17 -53.58
N TYR A 383 -21.33 4.27 -52.87
CA TYR A 383 -20.55 4.71 -51.71
C TYR A 383 -20.52 3.65 -50.60
N HIS A 384 -21.66 3.02 -50.28
CA HIS A 384 -21.73 1.96 -49.27
C HIS A 384 -20.99 0.68 -49.67
N LYS A 385 -20.99 0.33 -50.96
CA LYS A 385 -20.17 -0.76 -51.52
C LYS A 385 -18.68 -0.45 -51.36
N MET A 386 -18.24 0.76 -51.75
CA MET A 386 -16.87 1.24 -51.57
C MET A 386 -16.43 1.21 -50.09
N TYR A 387 -17.22 1.81 -49.20
CA TYR A 387 -16.98 1.81 -47.74
C TYR A 387 -16.83 0.40 -47.19
N ARG A 388 -17.71 -0.54 -47.56
CA ARG A 388 -17.64 -1.94 -47.13
C ARG A 388 -16.35 -2.63 -47.63
N THR A 389 -16.01 -2.48 -48.90
CA THR A 389 -14.79 -3.10 -49.47
C THR A 389 -13.52 -2.54 -48.83
N VAL A 390 -13.38 -1.22 -48.74
CA VAL A 390 -12.19 -0.57 -48.13
C VAL A 390 -12.04 -0.98 -46.67
N LYS A 391 -13.12 -1.02 -45.90
CA LYS A 391 -13.11 -1.43 -44.49
C LYS A 391 -12.81 -2.92 -44.29
N ALA A 392 -13.25 -3.78 -45.21
CA ALA A 392 -12.93 -5.21 -45.19
C ALA A 392 -11.46 -5.49 -45.53
N VAL A 393 -10.90 -4.83 -46.55
CA VAL A 393 -9.51 -5.04 -47.01
C VAL A 393 -8.50 -4.43 -46.04
N THR A 394 -8.73 -3.21 -45.55
CA THR A 394 -7.76 -2.51 -44.68
C THR A 394 -7.90 -2.85 -43.18
N GLY A 395 -9.02 -3.46 -42.78
CA GLY A 395 -9.39 -3.63 -41.37
C GLY A 395 -9.66 -2.32 -40.61
N ARG A 396 -9.60 -1.15 -41.28
CA ARG A 396 -9.73 0.19 -40.67
C ARG A 396 -10.95 0.92 -41.23
N GLN A 397 -11.54 1.80 -40.42
CA GLN A 397 -12.65 2.66 -40.84
C GLN A 397 -12.10 3.99 -41.37
N ILE A 398 -11.70 4.01 -42.65
CA ILE A 398 -11.21 5.22 -43.33
C ILE A 398 -12.39 6.11 -43.71
N PHE A 399 -13.34 5.56 -44.49
CA PHE A 399 -14.61 6.21 -44.83
C PHE A 399 -15.67 6.00 -43.74
N GLN A 400 -16.61 6.94 -43.61
CA GLN A 400 -17.67 6.88 -42.60
C GLN A 400 -18.96 6.23 -43.15
N PRO A 401 -19.76 5.54 -42.30
CA PRO A 401 -21.00 4.89 -42.73
C PRO A 401 -22.10 5.89 -43.09
N LEU A 402 -23.02 5.51 -43.98
CA LEU A 402 -24.10 6.37 -44.48
C LEU A 402 -24.92 7.10 -43.40
N HIS A 403 -25.13 6.50 -42.22
CA HIS A 403 -25.86 7.17 -41.14
C HIS A 403 -25.10 8.37 -40.56
N ALA A 404 -23.76 8.35 -40.54
CA ALA A 404 -22.95 9.48 -40.10
C ALA A 404 -22.95 10.60 -41.15
N LEU A 405 -22.94 10.25 -42.44
CA LEU A 405 -23.11 11.21 -43.54
C LEU A 405 -24.47 11.91 -43.43
N ARG A 406 -25.57 11.17 -43.26
CA ARG A 406 -26.93 11.74 -43.06
C ARG A 406 -27.04 12.64 -41.83
N THR A 407 -26.27 12.41 -40.78
CA THR A 407 -26.23 13.30 -39.61
C THR A 407 -25.46 14.58 -39.89
N ALA A 408 -24.37 14.53 -40.67
CA ALA A 408 -23.64 15.72 -41.11
C ALA A 408 -24.43 16.54 -42.15
N GLU A 409 -25.11 15.86 -43.08
CA GLU A 409 -25.97 16.41 -44.13
C GLU A 409 -27.06 17.33 -43.55
N LYS A 410 -27.57 17.05 -42.34
CA LYS A 410 -28.54 17.91 -41.64
C LYS A 410 -28.04 19.33 -41.35
N ALA A 411 -26.73 19.54 -41.15
CA ALA A 411 -26.19 20.86 -40.87
C ALA A 411 -26.14 21.76 -42.12
N LEU A 412 -26.20 21.16 -43.32
CA LEU A 412 -26.14 21.83 -44.62
C LEU A 412 -27.53 21.95 -45.28
N LEU A 413 -28.60 21.70 -44.54
CA LEU A 413 -29.97 21.72 -45.04
C LEU A 413 -30.79 22.85 -44.38
N PRO A 414 -31.66 23.54 -45.15
CA PRO A 414 -32.57 24.54 -44.60
C PRO A 414 -33.39 23.99 -43.42
N GLY A 415 -33.53 24.81 -42.39
CA GLY A 415 -34.18 24.44 -41.13
C GLY A 415 -33.23 24.04 -39.99
N TYR A 416 -31.91 24.06 -40.20
CA TYR A 416 -30.93 23.77 -39.13
C TYR A 416 -30.53 24.99 -38.28
N HIS A 417 -30.33 26.15 -38.91
CA HIS A 417 -29.86 27.36 -38.23
C HIS A 417 -31.03 28.22 -37.70
N PRO A 418 -30.95 28.78 -36.48
CA PRO A 418 -31.90 29.77 -35.99
C PRO A 418 -31.65 31.14 -36.63
N PHE A 419 -32.72 31.88 -36.89
CA PHE A 419 -32.70 33.25 -37.44
C PHE A 419 -33.93 34.03 -37.00
N GLU A 420 -33.90 35.36 -37.13
CA GLU A 420 -35.01 36.25 -36.75
C GLU A 420 -35.12 37.40 -37.77
N TRP A 421 -36.33 37.73 -38.21
CA TRP A 421 -36.59 38.86 -39.11
C TRP A 421 -37.09 40.07 -38.32
N LYS A 422 -36.48 41.24 -38.56
CA LYS A 422 -36.82 42.51 -37.90
C LYS A 422 -37.10 43.59 -38.95
N PRO A 423 -38.36 44.05 -39.11
CA PRO A 423 -39.58 43.55 -38.48
C PRO A 423 -39.96 42.12 -38.95
N PRO A 424 -40.87 41.41 -38.25
CA PRO A 424 -41.37 40.12 -38.68
C PRO A 424 -42.00 40.16 -40.09
N LEU A 425 -41.75 39.12 -40.88
CA LEU A 425 -42.26 39.03 -42.25
C LEU A 425 -43.78 38.85 -42.29
N LYS A 426 -44.44 39.59 -43.17
CA LYS A 426 -45.90 39.45 -43.41
C LYS A 426 -46.21 38.07 -43.99
N ASN A 427 -47.22 37.41 -43.44
CA ASN A 427 -47.74 36.11 -43.90
C ASN A 427 -46.72 34.94 -43.88
N VAL A 428 -45.60 35.06 -43.14
CA VAL A 428 -44.61 33.98 -42.96
C VAL A 428 -44.56 33.55 -41.50
N SER A 429 -44.46 32.24 -41.25
CA SER A 429 -44.34 31.71 -39.89
C SER A 429 -42.95 31.96 -39.30
N MET A 430 -42.91 32.36 -38.02
CA MET A 430 -41.67 32.60 -37.27
C MET A 430 -40.88 31.32 -36.95
N ASN A 431 -41.42 30.12 -37.20
CA ASN A 431 -40.68 28.87 -36.98
C ASN A 431 -39.47 28.79 -37.91
N THR A 432 -38.27 28.59 -37.37
CA THR A 432 -37.02 28.43 -38.13
C THR A 432 -36.78 26.99 -38.59
N GLU A 433 -37.34 25.98 -37.91
CA GLU A 433 -37.11 24.55 -38.14
C GLU A 433 -37.93 23.99 -39.33
N VAL A 434 -37.91 24.68 -40.48
CA VAL A 434 -38.70 24.32 -41.67
C VAL A 434 -37.79 23.93 -42.83
N GLY A 435 -37.72 22.62 -43.09
CA GLY A 435 -36.97 22.03 -44.20
C GLY A 435 -37.80 21.92 -45.50
N ILE A 436 -37.74 20.76 -46.15
CA ILE A 436 -38.51 20.48 -47.37
C ILE A 436 -40.00 20.44 -47.03
N ILE A 437 -40.77 21.32 -47.68
CA ILE A 437 -42.24 21.40 -47.57
C ILE A 437 -42.90 21.04 -48.89
N ASP A 438 -44.18 20.71 -48.81
CA ASP A 438 -45.00 20.42 -49.99
C ASP A 438 -45.26 21.69 -50.80
N GLY A 439 -45.07 21.62 -52.12
CA GLY A 439 -45.21 22.77 -53.01
C GLY A 439 -46.65 23.26 -53.12
N LEU A 440 -47.63 22.34 -53.01
CA LEU A 440 -49.07 22.65 -53.08
C LEU A 440 -49.53 23.55 -51.94
N SER A 441 -48.73 23.66 -50.86
CA SER A 441 -48.89 24.66 -49.79
C SER A 441 -50.26 24.69 -49.10
N GLY A 442 -51.02 23.59 -49.16
CA GLY A 442 -52.37 23.48 -48.59
C GLY A 442 -53.53 23.68 -49.58
N LEU A 443 -53.29 23.66 -50.90
CA LEU A 443 -54.36 23.55 -51.90
C LEU A 443 -55.30 22.36 -51.57
N PRO A 444 -56.63 22.54 -51.66
CA PRO A 444 -57.56 21.45 -51.43
C PRO A 444 -57.44 20.40 -52.53
N LEU A 445 -57.57 19.13 -52.14
CA LEU A 445 -57.62 17.98 -53.04
C LEU A 445 -59.03 17.37 -53.04
N SER A 446 -60.04 18.22 -53.27
CA SER A 446 -61.42 17.75 -53.49
C SER A 446 -61.62 17.31 -54.94
N VAL A 447 -62.63 16.46 -55.16
CA VAL A 447 -63.10 16.09 -56.51
C VAL A 447 -64.00 17.19 -57.10
N ASP A 448 -64.59 18.04 -56.25
CA ASP A 448 -65.42 19.18 -56.65
C ASP A 448 -64.60 20.43 -57.01
N ASP A 449 -63.32 20.46 -56.63
CA ASP A 449 -62.36 21.55 -56.91
C ASP A 449 -61.60 21.30 -58.23
N TYR A 450 -60.78 22.27 -58.65
CA TYR A 450 -59.95 22.12 -59.84
C TYR A 450 -58.87 21.03 -59.64
N PRO A 451 -58.69 20.08 -60.59
CA PRO A 451 -57.77 18.95 -60.42
C PRO A 451 -56.30 19.39 -60.28
N VAL A 452 -55.59 18.78 -59.34
CA VAL A 452 -54.20 19.14 -58.98
C VAL A 452 -53.22 18.09 -59.50
N ASP A 453 -53.01 18.12 -60.81
CA ASP A 453 -52.17 17.19 -61.57
C ASP A 453 -50.66 17.54 -61.49
N THR A 454 -50.18 17.92 -60.30
CA THR A 454 -48.79 18.36 -60.10
C THR A 454 -48.22 17.91 -58.75
N ILE A 455 -46.95 17.49 -58.76
CA ILE A 455 -46.22 17.05 -57.56
C ILE A 455 -45.02 17.97 -57.37
N ALA A 456 -45.13 18.91 -56.44
CA ALA A 456 -44.12 19.92 -56.17
C ALA A 456 -43.51 19.78 -54.77
N LYS A 457 -42.21 20.06 -54.63
CA LYS A 457 -41.50 20.21 -53.34
C LYS A 457 -40.66 21.46 -53.38
N ARG A 458 -40.57 22.17 -52.25
CA ARG A 458 -39.79 23.41 -52.12
C ARG A 458 -39.24 23.56 -50.71
N PHE A 459 -38.29 24.47 -50.54
CA PHE A 459 -37.95 25.03 -49.23
C PHE A 459 -38.82 26.27 -48.96
N ARG A 460 -38.79 26.77 -47.72
CA ARG A 460 -39.23 28.14 -47.44
C ARG A 460 -38.11 29.10 -47.83
N TYR A 461 -38.43 30.18 -48.55
CA TYR A 461 -37.42 31.01 -49.24
C TYR A 461 -36.42 31.63 -48.27
N ASP A 462 -36.90 32.17 -47.16
CA ASP A 462 -36.11 32.74 -46.06
C ASP A 462 -35.20 31.70 -45.39
N ALA A 463 -35.71 30.49 -45.11
CA ALA A 463 -34.92 29.41 -44.55
C ALA A 463 -33.82 28.91 -45.51
N ALA A 464 -34.08 28.95 -46.83
CA ALA A 464 -33.09 28.64 -47.85
C ALA A 464 -32.02 29.73 -48.00
N LEU A 465 -32.40 31.02 -48.00
CA LEU A 465 -31.46 32.14 -47.98
C LEU A 465 -30.52 32.08 -46.77
N VAL A 466 -31.07 31.88 -45.57
CA VAL A 466 -30.26 31.80 -44.34
C VAL A 466 -29.31 30.59 -44.38
N CYS A 467 -29.75 29.46 -44.94
CA CYS A 467 -28.88 28.29 -45.11
C CYS A 467 -27.72 28.59 -46.08
N ALA A 468 -27.99 29.20 -47.23
CA ALA A 468 -26.95 29.58 -48.20
C ALA A 468 -25.95 30.61 -47.62
N LEU A 469 -26.46 31.65 -46.95
CA LEU A 469 -25.62 32.66 -46.29
C LEU A 469 -24.79 32.12 -45.12
N LYS A 470 -25.17 30.97 -44.54
CA LYS A 470 -24.38 30.28 -43.50
C LYS A 470 -23.40 29.25 -44.03
N ASP A 471 -23.65 28.65 -45.19
CA ASP A 471 -22.65 27.84 -45.89
C ASP A 471 -21.46 28.73 -46.35
N MET A 472 -21.75 29.97 -46.74
CA MET A 472 -20.78 30.98 -47.18
C MET A 472 -20.13 31.79 -46.04
N GLU A 473 -20.31 31.41 -44.76
CA GLU A 473 -19.85 32.22 -43.61
C GLU A 473 -18.33 32.44 -43.58
N GLU A 474 -17.54 31.43 -43.91
CA GLU A 474 -16.07 31.54 -43.97
C GLU A 474 -15.61 32.48 -45.10
N GLU A 475 -16.27 32.45 -46.27
CA GLU A 475 -15.95 33.31 -47.42
C GLU A 475 -16.28 34.79 -47.14
N ILE A 476 -17.36 35.05 -46.40
CA ILE A 476 -17.72 36.39 -45.92
C ILE A 476 -16.66 36.91 -44.94
N LEU A 477 -16.22 36.07 -43.99
CA LEU A 477 -15.20 36.44 -43.00
C LEU A 477 -13.81 36.64 -43.64
N GLU A 478 -13.41 35.80 -44.59
CA GLU A 478 -12.17 35.99 -45.36
C GLU A 478 -12.25 37.27 -46.22
N GLY A 479 -13.39 37.53 -46.86
CA GLY A 479 -13.64 38.77 -47.59
C GLY A 479 -13.54 40.03 -46.70
N MET A 480 -14.05 39.98 -45.47
CA MET A 480 -13.92 41.10 -44.51
C MET A 480 -12.46 41.35 -44.13
N LYS A 481 -11.68 40.29 -43.86
CA LYS A 481 -10.24 40.36 -43.60
C LYS A 481 -9.48 40.95 -44.78
N ALA A 482 -9.80 40.50 -46.00
CA ALA A 482 -9.22 41.03 -47.25
C ALA A 482 -9.55 42.51 -47.53
N LYS A 483 -10.54 43.10 -46.83
CA LYS A 483 -10.86 44.55 -46.87
C LYS A 483 -10.39 45.32 -45.62
N ASN A 484 -9.64 44.68 -44.72
CA ASN A 484 -9.23 45.22 -43.42
C ASN A 484 -10.42 45.73 -42.59
N LEU A 485 -11.45 44.90 -42.45
CA LEU A 485 -12.59 45.11 -41.57
C LEU A 485 -12.54 44.11 -40.41
N ASP A 486 -12.96 44.51 -39.21
CA ASP A 486 -13.00 43.64 -38.03
C ASP A 486 -14.04 42.52 -38.19
N ASP A 487 -13.66 41.27 -37.87
CA ASP A 487 -14.55 40.09 -37.81
C ASP A 487 -15.84 40.31 -37.01
N TYR A 488 -15.81 41.22 -36.02
CA TYR A 488 -16.92 41.53 -35.13
C TYR A 488 -17.88 42.60 -35.66
N LEU A 489 -17.65 43.16 -36.86
CA LEU A 489 -18.43 44.29 -37.38
C LEU A 489 -19.82 43.86 -37.87
N ASN A 490 -20.80 43.94 -36.98
CA ASN A 490 -22.21 43.60 -37.21
C ASN A 490 -23.01 44.67 -37.99
N GLY A 491 -22.38 45.31 -38.99
CA GLY A 491 -23.02 46.30 -39.84
C GLY A 491 -24.10 45.73 -40.76
N PRO A 492 -24.94 46.58 -41.39
CA PRO A 492 -25.97 46.10 -42.32
C PRO A 492 -25.32 45.59 -43.61
N PHE A 493 -25.44 44.28 -43.84
CA PHE A 493 -25.05 43.62 -45.08
C PHE A 493 -26.16 43.77 -46.14
N THR A 494 -25.77 44.13 -47.35
CA THR A 494 -26.61 44.11 -48.55
C THR A 494 -26.23 42.88 -49.37
N VAL A 495 -27.18 41.96 -49.55
CA VAL A 495 -27.01 40.73 -50.34
C VAL A 495 -27.75 40.91 -51.66
N VAL A 496 -27.06 40.73 -52.80
CA VAL A 496 -27.68 40.74 -54.12
C VAL A 496 -27.92 39.30 -54.57
N VAL A 497 -29.17 38.96 -54.85
CA VAL A 497 -29.59 37.61 -55.24
C VAL A 497 -30.14 37.65 -56.67
N LYS A 498 -29.64 36.74 -57.52
CA LYS A 498 -30.17 36.45 -58.87
C LYS A 498 -31.17 35.32 -58.75
N GLU A 499 -32.43 35.57 -59.07
CA GLU A 499 -33.45 34.53 -59.21
C GLU A 499 -33.44 33.97 -60.65
N SER A 500 -33.83 32.71 -60.83
CA SER A 500 -33.93 32.07 -62.15
C SER A 500 -34.93 30.91 -62.12
N CYS A 501 -35.84 30.88 -63.09
CA CYS A 501 -36.87 29.86 -63.24
C CYS A 501 -36.80 29.27 -64.65
N ASP A 502 -36.63 27.96 -64.77
CA ASP A 502 -36.50 27.26 -66.05
C ASP A 502 -37.46 26.07 -66.18
N GLY A 503 -37.99 25.89 -67.39
CA GLY A 503 -38.88 24.78 -67.75
C GLY A 503 -38.13 23.74 -68.57
N MET A 504 -38.28 22.46 -68.21
CA MET A 504 -37.68 21.32 -68.87
C MET A 504 -38.77 20.47 -69.53
N GLY A 505 -38.61 20.18 -70.83
CA GLY A 505 -39.39 19.17 -71.54
C GLY A 505 -38.84 17.75 -71.32
N ASP A 506 -39.55 16.77 -71.89
CA ASP A 506 -39.12 15.38 -72.03
C ASP A 506 -38.73 14.69 -70.70
N VAL A 507 -39.39 15.08 -69.60
CA VAL A 507 -39.18 14.52 -68.26
C VAL A 507 -40.17 13.39 -68.03
N SER A 508 -39.79 12.18 -68.45
CA SER A 508 -40.71 11.03 -68.53
C SER A 508 -41.46 10.72 -67.24
N GLU A 509 -42.76 10.44 -67.35
CA GLU A 509 -43.61 10.05 -66.21
C GLU A 509 -43.17 8.69 -65.63
N LYS A 510 -43.38 8.48 -64.34
CA LYS A 510 -43.07 7.22 -63.64
C LYS A 510 -44.32 6.48 -63.25
N HIS A 511 -44.41 5.24 -63.72
CA HIS A 511 -45.40 4.26 -63.26
C HIS A 511 -45.42 4.18 -61.73
N GLY A 512 -46.59 4.35 -61.12
CA GLY A 512 -46.77 4.34 -59.68
C GLY A 512 -48.19 4.76 -59.28
N SER A 513 -48.40 5.01 -57.98
CA SER A 513 -49.62 5.61 -57.45
C SER A 513 -49.46 7.13 -57.33
N GLY A 514 -50.32 7.89 -57.99
CA GLY A 514 -50.37 9.35 -57.94
C GLY A 514 -51.49 9.91 -58.83
N PRO A 515 -51.64 11.25 -58.92
CA PRO A 515 -52.32 11.87 -60.07
C PRO A 515 -51.52 11.58 -61.35
N ALA A 516 -52.13 11.79 -62.51
CA ALA A 516 -51.38 11.85 -63.76
C ALA A 516 -50.53 13.14 -63.75
N VAL A 517 -49.27 13.06 -64.16
CA VAL A 517 -48.33 14.19 -64.11
C VAL A 517 -47.78 14.46 -65.52
N PRO A 518 -47.80 15.72 -66.02
CA PRO A 518 -47.25 16.04 -67.33
C PRO A 518 -45.75 15.74 -67.39
N GLU A 519 -45.25 15.29 -68.56
CA GLU A 519 -43.83 14.98 -68.80
C GLU A 519 -42.93 16.24 -68.93
N LYS A 520 -43.16 17.23 -68.06
CA LYS A 520 -42.48 18.53 -68.02
C LYS A 520 -42.21 18.90 -66.57
N ALA A 521 -40.98 19.32 -66.29
CA ALA A 521 -40.61 19.85 -64.98
C ALA A 521 -40.44 21.38 -65.06
N VAL A 522 -40.68 22.06 -63.93
CA VAL A 522 -40.29 23.46 -63.74
C VAL A 522 -39.39 23.53 -62.51
N ARG A 523 -38.25 24.19 -62.64
CA ARG A 523 -37.29 24.41 -61.56
C ARG A 523 -37.20 25.90 -61.27
N PHE A 524 -37.38 26.26 -60.00
CA PHE A 524 -37.07 27.59 -59.50
C PHE A 524 -35.75 27.52 -58.70
N SER A 525 -34.90 28.52 -58.85
CA SER A 525 -33.56 28.58 -58.28
C SER A 525 -33.15 30.02 -57.98
N PHE A 526 -32.15 30.19 -57.11
CA PHE A 526 -31.51 31.48 -56.88
C PHE A 526 -29.99 31.31 -56.67
N THR A 527 -29.24 32.39 -56.85
CA THR A 527 -27.78 32.46 -56.66
C THR A 527 -27.42 33.76 -55.94
N VAL A 528 -26.56 33.69 -54.92
CA VAL A 528 -26.00 34.88 -54.28
C VAL A 528 -24.92 35.45 -55.20
N MET A 529 -25.12 36.65 -55.73
CA MET A 529 -24.24 37.26 -56.72
C MET A 529 -23.12 38.08 -56.09
N ASN A 530 -23.43 38.84 -55.05
CA ASN A 530 -22.44 39.58 -54.25
C ASN A 530 -23.02 39.93 -52.87
N ILE A 531 -22.10 40.19 -51.93
CA ILE A 531 -22.42 40.68 -50.59
C ILE A 531 -21.55 41.91 -50.31
N ALA A 532 -22.20 43.01 -49.91
CA ALA A 532 -21.54 44.25 -49.53
C ALA A 532 -21.94 44.66 -48.11
N ILE A 533 -21.09 45.43 -47.43
CA ILE A 533 -21.37 46.01 -46.12
C ILE A 533 -21.30 47.53 -46.18
N ALA A 534 -22.21 48.22 -45.51
CA ALA A 534 -22.10 49.67 -45.33
C ALA A 534 -21.09 49.98 -44.21
N HIS A 535 -20.10 50.82 -44.50
CA HIS A 535 -19.08 51.22 -43.55
C HIS A 535 -18.82 52.73 -43.70
N GLY A 536 -19.44 53.53 -42.82
CA GLY A 536 -19.56 54.98 -43.03
C GLY A 536 -20.47 55.28 -44.22
N ASN A 537 -20.03 56.17 -45.11
CA ASN A 537 -20.78 56.55 -46.31
C ASN A 537 -20.53 55.63 -47.53
N GLU A 538 -19.66 54.62 -47.41
CA GLU A 538 -19.27 53.75 -48.51
C GLU A 538 -19.77 52.30 -48.34
N SER A 539 -20.18 51.68 -49.44
CA SER A 539 -20.51 50.25 -49.50
C SER A 539 -19.31 49.43 -49.98
N LYS A 540 -18.70 48.67 -49.07
CA LYS A 540 -17.54 47.81 -49.38
C LYS A 540 -18.04 46.43 -49.80
N ARG A 541 -17.77 46.01 -51.03
CA ARG A 541 -18.03 44.64 -51.50
C ARG A 541 -17.06 43.67 -50.82
N ILE A 542 -17.61 42.65 -50.15
CA ILE A 542 -16.91 41.60 -49.40
C ILE A 542 -16.77 40.36 -50.29
N PHE A 543 -17.89 39.88 -50.81
CA PHE A 543 -17.99 38.70 -51.67
C PHE A 543 -18.56 39.08 -53.05
N GLU A 544 -18.08 38.43 -54.10
CA GLU A 544 -18.57 38.56 -55.48
C GLU A 544 -18.38 37.20 -56.17
N GLU A 545 -19.46 36.64 -56.72
CA GLU A 545 -19.45 35.29 -57.32
C GLU A 545 -18.59 35.26 -58.60
N VAL A 546 -17.53 34.44 -58.58
CA VAL A 546 -16.51 34.37 -59.63
C VAL A 546 -17.01 33.62 -60.87
N LYS A 547 -17.98 32.73 -60.73
CA LYS A 547 -18.56 31.89 -61.80
C LYS A 547 -20.10 31.86 -61.72
N PRO A 548 -20.81 32.97 -61.98
CA PRO A 548 -22.26 33.11 -61.74
C PRO A 548 -23.19 32.32 -62.68
N ASN A 549 -22.63 31.38 -63.45
CA ASN A 549 -23.33 30.45 -64.36
C ASN A 549 -22.66 29.05 -64.31
N SER A 550 -22.12 28.63 -63.16
CA SER A 550 -21.47 27.32 -62.95
C SER A 550 -22.44 26.17 -62.65
#